data_AF-A0A5Q4TFL8-F1
#
_entry.id   AF-A0A5Q4TFL8-F1
#
_cell.length_a   1.000
_cell.length_b   1.000
_cell.length_c   1.000
_cell.angle_alpha   90.00
_cell.angle_beta   90.00
_cell.angle_gamma   90.00
#
_symmetry.space_group_name_H-M   'P 1'
#
loop_
_entity.id
_entity.type
_entity.pdbx_description
1 polymer ?
#
loop_
_entity_poly.entity_id
_entity_poly.type
_entity_poly.pdbx_seq_one_letter_code
_entity_poly.pdbx_strand_id
1 'polypeptide(L)' 'MHTISSQGGKATVRFGSGGVCLISAVPSQGFTASTRQSAPQTLTVTFAADRHRSEITASTEPSDRASVRETSF' A
#
# COMPACT_ATOMS: atom_id res chain seq x y z
N MET A 1 12.52 2.93 -6.59
CA MET A 1 11.15 3.27 -6.16
C MET A 1 10.19 2.36 -6.90
N HIS A 2 9.13 1.90 -6.26
CA HIS A 2 8.20 0.91 -6.79
C HIS A 2 6.78 1.45 -6.69
N THR A 3 6.09 1.53 -7.82
CA THR A 3 4.69 1.93 -7.87
C THR A 3 3.82 0.69 -8.00
N ILE A 4 2.87 0.54 -7.09
CA ILE A 4 1.88 -0.53 -7.02
C ILE A 4 0.52 0.09 -7.31
N SER A 5 -0.21 -0.51 -8.25
CA SER A 5 -1.58 -0.10 -8.59
C SER A 5 -2.59 -1.09 -8.01
N SER A 6 -3.71 -0.58 -7.55
CA SER A 6 -4.89 -1.34 -7.11
C SER A 6 -6.15 -0.68 -7.67
N GLN A 7 -7.33 -1.25 -7.43
CA GLN A 7 -8.59 -0.62 -7.83
C GLN A 7 -8.78 0.74 -7.12
N GLY A 8 -8.52 0.77 -5.81
CA GLY A 8 -8.69 1.95 -4.98
C GLY A 8 -7.64 3.05 -5.12
N GLY A 9 -6.52 2.81 -5.83
CA GLY A 9 -5.51 3.86 -6.03
C GLY A 9 -4.13 3.35 -6.45
N LYS A 10 -3.13 4.21 -6.27
CA LYS A 10 -1.72 3.91 -6.55
C LYS A 10 -0.86 4.30 -5.35
N ALA A 11 0.02 3.39 -4.92
CA ALA A 11 1.02 3.66 -3.90
C ALA A 11 2.42 3.57 -4.51
N THR A 12 3.27 4.55 -4.24
CA THR A 12 4.71 4.45 -4.54
C THR A 12 5.47 4.29 -3.24
N VAL A 13 6.32 3.28 -3.18
CA VAL A 13 7.17 2.98 -2.03
C VAL A 13 8.65 2.93 -2.44
N ARG A 14 9.52 3.07 -1.46
CA ARG A 14 10.95 2.79 -1.61
C ARG A 14 11.34 1.73 -0.58
N PHE A 15 11.82 0.59 -1.07
CA PHE A 15 12.55 -0.36 -0.24
C PHE A 15 13.96 0.17 -0.01
N GLY A 16 14.43 0.12 1.23
CA GLY A 16 15.79 0.48 1.62
C GLY A 16 16.37 -0.61 2.52
N SER A 17 17.66 -0.49 2.86
CA SER A 17 18.43 -1.50 3.60
C SER A 17 17.87 -1.91 4.96
N GLY A 18 16.91 -1.17 5.52
CA GLY A 18 16.28 -1.46 6.81
C GLY A 18 14.78 -1.16 6.89
N GLY A 19 14.10 -0.97 5.76
CA GLY A 19 12.66 -0.74 5.81
C GLY A 19 12.00 -0.25 4.52
N VAL A 20 10.69 -0.01 4.65
CA VAL A 20 9.84 0.53 3.59
C VAL A 20 9.50 1.98 3.90
N CYS A 21 9.75 2.88 2.95
CA CYS A 21 9.27 4.26 3.01
C CYS A 21 8.11 4.45 2.02
N LEU A 22 7.02 5.05 2.48
CA LEU A 22 5.99 5.57 1.59
C LEU A 22 6.52 6.82 0.88
N ILE A 23 6.37 6.87 -0.45
CA ILE A 23 6.67 8.05 -1.27
C ILE A 23 5.37 8.77 -1.62
N SER A 24 4.34 8.03 -2.04
CA SER A 24 3.02 8.59 -2.33
C SER A 24 1.91 7.55 -2.18
N ALA A 25 0.71 8.01 -1.82
CA ALA A 25 -0.52 7.23 -1.86
C ALA A 25 -1.62 8.11 -2.49
N VAL A 26 -1.97 7.81 -3.74
CA VAL A 26 -2.95 8.58 -4.52
C VAL A 26 -4.21 7.74 -4.65
N PRO A 27 -5.30 8.08 -3.94
CA PRO A 27 -6.56 7.35 -4.08
C PRO A 27 -7.19 7.61 -5.46
N SER A 28 -7.85 6.59 -5.99
CA SER A 28 -8.81 6.74 -7.10
C SER A 28 -10.02 7.56 -6.64
N GLN A 29 -10.78 8.12 -7.59
CA GLN A 29 -12.00 8.86 -7.27
C GLN A 29 -12.97 8.00 -6.43
N GLY A 30 -13.50 8.58 -5.35
CA GLY A 30 -14.43 7.89 -4.45
C GLY A 30 -13.76 7.03 -3.37
N PHE A 31 -12.42 6.90 -3.40
CA PHE A 31 -11.65 6.24 -2.35
C PHE A 31 -10.97 7.24 -1.42
N THR A 32 -10.73 6.80 -0.19
CA THR A 32 -9.86 7.47 0.79
C THR A 32 -8.61 6.64 1.01
N ALA A 33 -7.48 7.29 1.28
CA ALA A 33 -6.22 6.61 1.58
C ALA A 33 -5.91 6.67 3.07
N SER A 34 -5.47 5.55 3.64
CA SER A 34 -4.88 5.50 4.98
C SER A 34 -3.63 4.63 4.97
N THR A 35 -2.72 4.92 5.89
CA THR A 35 -1.40 4.31 5.93
C THR A 35 -1.10 3.80 7.33
N ARG A 36 -0.56 2.60 7.43
CA ARG A 36 -0.11 2.02 8.69
C ARG A 36 1.25 1.37 8.50
N GLN A 37 2.20 1.72 9.35
CA GLN A 37 3.51 1.08 9.41
C GLN A 37 3.61 0.33 10.73
N SER A 38 3.45 -0.99 10.71
CA SER A 38 3.48 -1.83 11.92
C SER A 38 4.89 -2.11 12.43
N ALA A 39 5.86 -2.08 11.52
CA ALA A 39 7.29 -2.20 11.77
C ALA A 39 8.05 -1.41 10.69
N PRO A 40 9.33 -1.06 10.89
CA PRO A 40 10.13 -0.39 9.87
C PRO A 40 10.11 -1.14 8.52
N GLN A 41 10.11 -2.47 8.55
CA GLN A 41 10.07 -3.33 7.36
C GLN A 41 8.69 -3.50 6.73
N THR A 42 7.59 -3.11 7.38
CA THR A 42 6.23 -3.42 6.90
C THR A 42 5.34 -2.18 6.84
N LEU A 43 4.89 -1.85 5.64
CA LEU A 43 3.97 -0.75 5.36
C LEU A 43 2.71 -1.28 4.69
N THR A 44 1.55 -0.90 5.22
CA THR A 44 0.25 -1.14 4.60
C THR A 44 -0.38 0.19 4.19
N VAL A 45 -0.77 0.30 2.91
CA VAL A 45 -1.61 1.37 2.38
C VAL A 45 -2.99 0.78 2.12
N THR A 46 -4.02 1.37 2.71
CA THR A 46 -5.41 0.99 2.47
C THR A 46 -6.11 2.08 1.69
N PHE A 47 -6.72 1.71 0.57
CA PHE A 47 -7.71 2.53 -0.13
C PHE A 47 -9.11 2.01 0.16
N ALA A 48 -10.00 2.85 0.67
CA ALA A 48 -11.36 2.45 1.06
C ALA A 48 -12.44 3.34 0.41
N ALA A 49 -13.49 2.70 -0.08
CA ALA A 49 -14.74 3.29 -0.57
C ALA A 49 -15.93 2.52 0.04
N ASP A 50 -17.17 3.00 -0.15
CA ASP A 50 -18.38 2.47 0.51
C ASP A 50 -18.53 0.94 0.44
N ARG A 51 -18.19 0.33 -0.69
CA ARG A 51 -18.35 -1.12 -0.92
C ARG A 51 -17.07 -1.81 -1.40
N HIS A 52 -15.93 -1.16 -1.25
CA HIS A 52 -14.67 -1.71 -1.74
C HIS A 52 -13.47 -1.28 -0.91
N ARG A 53 -12.51 -2.19 -0.76
CA ARG A 53 -11.26 -1.96 -0.04
C ARG A 53 -10.09 -2.61 -0.79
N SER A 54 -9.09 -1.79 -1.12
CA SER A 54 -7.78 -2.24 -1.60
C SER A 54 -6.74 -2.12 -0.50
N GLU A 55 -6.00 -3.17 -0.22
CA GLU A 55 -4.85 -3.16 0.69
C GLU A 55 -3.58 -3.47 -0.08
N ILE A 56 -2.61 -2.55 -0.03
CA ILE A 56 -1.25 -2.75 -0.51
C ILE A 56 -0.36 -2.97 0.69
N THR A 57 0.25 -4.15 0.80
CA THR A 57 1.24 -4.46 1.85
C THR A 57 2.60 -4.58 1.21
N ALA A 58 3.53 -3.71 1.60
CA ALA A 58 4.92 -3.74 1.21
C ALA A 58 5.79 -4.23 2.37
N SER A 59 6.70 -5.15 2.10
CA SER A 59 7.63 -5.73 3.07
C SER A 59 9.04 -5.83 2.50
N THR A 60 10.07 -5.60 3.32
CA THR A 60 11.47 -5.96 3.01
C THR A 60 11.84 -7.37 3.54
N GLU A 61 10.93 -8.06 4.23
CA GLU A 61 11.18 -9.39 4.81
C GLU A 61 10.30 -10.50 4.19
N PRO A 62 10.90 -11.66 3.83
CA PRO A 62 12.34 -11.97 3.79
C PRO A 62 13.05 -11.33 2.58
N SER A 63 12.30 -10.64 1.72
CA SER A 63 12.80 -9.90 0.57
C SER A 63 11.84 -8.77 0.20
N ASP A 64 12.32 -7.80 -0.56
CA ASP A 64 11.54 -6.68 -1.08
C ASP A 64 10.37 -7.17 -1.94
N ARG A 65 9.16 -6.91 -1.48
CA ARG A 65 7.93 -7.27 -2.19
C ARG A 65 6.77 -6.40 -1.78
N ALA A 66 5.77 -6.36 -2.66
CA ALA A 66 4.48 -5.78 -2.37
C ALA A 66 3.37 -6.72 -2.85
N SER A 67 2.28 -6.78 -2.11
CA SER A 67 1.08 -7.54 -2.45
C SER A 67 -0.15 -6.65 -2.43
N VAL A 68 -1.09 -6.90 -3.32
CA VAL A 68 -2.38 -6.23 -3.36
C VAL A 68 -3.48 -7.21 -2.97
N ARG A 69 -4.37 -6.79 -2.09
CA ARG A 69 -5.58 -7.52 -1.71
C ARG A 69 -6.80 -6.64 -1.95
N GLU A 70 -7.74 -7.14 -2.74
CA GLU A 70 -9.01 -6.47 -3.03
C GLU A 70 -10.15 -7.13 -2.24
N THR A 71 -11.11 -6.36 -1.74
CA THR A 71 -12.28 -6.87 -1.03
C THR A 71 -13.50 -6.03 -1.36
N SER A 72 -14.60 -6.67 -1.70
CA SER A 72 -15.92 -6.04 -1.91
C SER A 72 -16.90 -6.54 -0.85
N PHE A 73 -17.88 -5.69 -0.49
CA PHE A 73 -18.88 -5.96 0.54
C PHE A 73 -20.31 -5.85 -0.01
#